data_AF-A0A5M3YVM9-F1
#
_entry.id   AF-A0A5M3YVM9-F1
#
_cell.length_a   1.000
_cell.length_b   1.000
_cell.length_c   1.000
_cell.angle_alpha   90.00
_cell.angle_beta   90.00
_cell.angle_gamma   90.00
#
_symmetry.space_group_name_H-M   'P 1'
#
loop_
_entity.id
_entity.type
_entity.pdbx_description
1 polymer ?
#
loop_
_entity_poly.entity_id
_entity_poly.type
_entity_poly.pdbx_seq_one_letter_code
_entity_poly.pdbx_strand_id
1 'polypeptide(L)'
;MASSLARLAAQAHSIHITTTPMPRNLSESKLILSALQRFGEVVTFRNLKYDPTNTSTKRTRATIAVYESADAAHRALAASPLRIPLPSISASTSTSVTHADSNSNSESEGYLVCDIQPARHNHHSAMRRSPFHGPFRVDRDSHVFRDLAASGVPVAALADVSMARKEGVSEAVRRRVRRENERLGAGSLQALYLEGMRARERDG
;
A
#
# COMPACT_ATOMS: atom_id res chain seq x y z
N MET A 1 22.06 1.97 17.85
CA MET A 1 22.26 3.39 17.46
C MET A 1 22.69 3.41 15.98
N ALA A 2 21.79 3.66 15.03
CA ALA A 2 22.20 3.81 13.62
C ALA A 2 23.04 5.09 13.48
N SER A 3 24.22 5.00 12.86
CA SER A 3 25.15 6.13 12.74
C SER A 3 24.52 7.30 11.96
N SER A 4 24.89 8.53 12.33
CA SER A 4 24.44 9.76 11.67
C SER A 4 24.71 9.74 10.16
N LEU A 5 25.85 9.15 9.75
CA LEU A 5 26.23 8.95 8.35
C LEU A 5 25.23 8.08 7.58
N ALA A 6 24.79 6.95 8.14
CA ALA A 6 23.79 6.09 7.49
C ALA A 6 22.44 6.79 7.35
N ARG A 7 22.10 7.70 8.27
CA ARG A 7 20.90 8.53 8.15
C ARG A 7 21.03 9.56 7.02
N LEU A 8 22.18 10.21 6.91
CA LEU A 8 22.48 11.21 5.89
C LEU A 8 22.49 10.60 4.48
N ALA A 9 23.13 9.43 4.32
CA ALA A 9 23.14 8.69 3.07
C ALA A 9 21.73 8.29 2.63
N ALA A 10 20.93 7.71 3.53
CA ALA A 10 19.56 7.31 3.19
C ALA A 10 18.59 8.49 2.98
N GLN A 11 18.87 9.67 3.55
CA GLN A 11 18.18 10.91 3.18
C GLN A 11 18.63 11.41 1.80
N ALA A 12 19.89 11.22 1.43
CA ALA A 12 20.45 11.67 0.15
C ALA A 12 19.78 11.01 -1.06
N HIS A 13 19.24 9.80 -0.94
CA HIS A 13 18.50 9.12 -2.01
C HIS A 13 17.06 9.62 -2.20
N SER A 14 16.49 10.28 -1.19
CA SER A 14 15.07 10.63 -1.15
C SER A 14 14.83 12.12 -1.31
N ILE A 15 13.87 12.46 -2.16
CA ILE A 15 13.45 13.84 -2.43
C ILE A 15 11.96 14.04 -2.17
N HIS A 16 11.63 15.25 -1.78
CA HIS A 16 10.27 15.73 -1.57
C HIS A 16 9.90 16.71 -2.69
N ILE A 17 8.80 16.44 -3.37
CA ILE A 17 8.37 17.17 -4.57
C ILE A 17 7.05 17.85 -4.28
N THR A 18 7.00 19.16 -4.49
CA THR A 18 5.77 19.95 -4.42
C THR A 18 5.39 20.38 -5.82
N THR A 19 4.20 19.98 -6.28
CA THR A 19 3.73 20.32 -7.64
C THR A 19 2.69 21.43 -7.61
N THR A 20 2.86 22.41 -8.49
CA THR A 20 1.94 23.53 -8.74
C THR A 20 1.63 23.64 -10.24
N PRO A 21 0.37 23.42 -10.68
CA PRO A 21 -0.79 22.96 -9.90
C PRO A 21 -0.66 21.51 -9.40
N MET A 22 -1.52 21.09 -8.47
CA MET A 22 -1.47 19.72 -7.94
C MET A 22 -1.95 18.72 -9.01
N PRO A 23 -1.22 17.61 -9.25
CA PRO A 23 -1.60 16.65 -10.26
C PRO A 23 -2.99 16.08 -9.94
N ARG A 24 -3.92 16.21 -10.90
CA ARG A 24 -5.32 15.79 -10.78
C ARG A 24 -5.49 14.33 -11.20
N ASN A 25 -4.75 13.91 -12.22
CA ASN A 25 -4.87 12.61 -12.86
C ASN A 25 -3.58 11.79 -12.82
N LEU A 26 -3.69 10.49 -13.06
CA LEU A 26 -2.54 9.59 -13.16
C LEU A 26 -1.64 9.93 -14.36
N SER A 27 -2.19 10.46 -15.46
CA SER A 27 -1.43 10.91 -16.62
C SER A 27 -0.42 12.01 -16.26
N GLU A 28 -0.86 13.03 -15.53
CA GLU A 28 -0.01 14.11 -15.04
C GLU A 28 1.09 13.59 -14.09
N SER A 29 0.72 12.68 -13.19
CA SER A 29 1.69 12.04 -12.29
C SER A 29 2.73 11.20 -13.04
N LYS A 30 2.34 10.55 -14.15
CA LYS A 30 3.27 9.81 -15.03
C LYS A 30 4.26 10.75 -15.73
N LEU A 31 3.82 11.94 -16.14
CA LEU A 31 4.73 12.93 -16.74
C LEU A 31 5.76 13.44 -15.73
N ILE A 32 5.34 13.61 -14.46
CA ILE A 32 6.27 13.93 -13.37
C ILE A 32 7.29 12.80 -13.20
N LEU A 33 6.81 11.55 -13.12
CA LEU A 33 7.70 10.40 -12.99
C LEU A 33 8.68 10.29 -14.17
N SER A 34 8.23 10.46 -15.41
CA SER A 34 9.11 10.38 -16.58
C SER A 34 10.14 11.48 -16.60
N ALA A 35 9.79 12.70 -16.15
CA ALA A 35 10.74 13.79 -16.02
C ALA A 35 11.82 13.50 -14.95
N LEU A 36 11.44 12.88 -13.82
CA LEU A 36 12.36 12.50 -12.76
C LEU A 36 13.29 11.36 -13.19
N GLN A 37 12.76 10.39 -13.93
CA GLN A 37 13.52 9.26 -14.45
C GLN A 37 14.68 9.68 -15.38
N ARG A 38 14.63 10.89 -15.95
CA ARG A 38 15.74 11.46 -16.74
C ARG A 38 17.02 11.63 -15.90
N PHE A 39 16.91 11.82 -14.58
CA PHE A 39 18.06 12.01 -13.70
C PHE A 39 18.62 10.70 -13.15
N GLY A 40 17.87 9.60 -13.25
CA GLY A 40 18.26 8.26 -12.83
C GLY A 40 17.06 7.38 -12.50
N GLU A 41 17.33 6.15 -12.07
CA GLU A 41 16.28 5.21 -11.72
C GLU A 41 15.54 5.60 -10.43
N VAL A 42 14.21 5.71 -10.53
CA VAL A 42 13.31 6.01 -9.41
C VAL A 42 12.71 4.69 -8.91
N VAL A 43 13.13 4.27 -7.71
CA VAL A 43 12.70 3.03 -7.06
C VAL A 43 11.29 3.15 -6.51
N THR A 44 10.97 4.32 -5.94
CA THR A 44 9.66 4.54 -5.33
C THR A 44 9.17 5.93 -5.69
N PHE A 45 7.94 6.00 -6.19
CA PHE A 45 7.24 7.25 -6.47
C PHE A 45 5.86 7.18 -5.85
N ARG A 46 5.60 8.05 -4.86
CA ARG A 46 4.39 7.95 -4.03
C ARG A 46 3.78 9.33 -3.77
N ASN A 47 2.51 9.47 -4.12
CA ASN A 47 1.73 10.67 -3.82
C ASN A 47 1.12 10.57 -2.41
N LEU A 48 1.47 11.51 -1.52
CA LEU A 48 1.03 11.49 -0.12
C LEU A 48 -0.42 11.90 0.10
N LYS A 49 -1.08 12.47 -0.91
CA LYS A 49 -2.50 12.82 -0.86
C LYS A 49 -3.38 11.60 -0.59
N TYR A 50 -2.98 10.44 -1.10
CA TYR A 50 -3.71 9.17 -1.03
C TYR A 50 -3.17 8.24 0.05
N ASP A 51 -2.26 8.71 0.91
CA ASP A 51 -1.73 7.91 2.01
C ASP A 51 -2.76 7.84 3.16
N PRO A 52 -3.32 6.64 3.47
CA PRO A 52 -4.30 6.50 4.54
C PRO A 52 -3.72 6.80 5.93
N THR A 53 -2.39 6.73 6.07
CA THR A 53 -1.69 6.98 7.34
C THR A 53 -1.31 8.44 7.54
N ASN A 54 -1.56 9.31 6.54
CA ASN A 54 -1.22 10.71 6.62
C ASN A 54 -2.29 11.52 7.37
N THR A 55 -2.08 11.69 8.67
CA THR A 55 -2.97 12.47 9.57
C THR A 55 -2.73 13.99 9.49
N SER A 56 -1.82 14.47 8.63
CA SER A 56 -1.53 15.90 8.53
C SER A 56 -2.74 16.69 8.01
N THR A 57 -3.15 17.71 8.76
CA THR A 57 -4.19 18.68 8.35
C THR A 57 -3.76 19.48 7.13
N LYS A 58 -2.45 19.64 6.93
CA LYS A 58 -1.86 20.11 5.68
C LYS A 58 -1.62 18.88 4.81
N ARG A 59 -2.64 18.43 4.08
CA ARG A 59 -2.47 17.51 2.94
C ARG A 59 -1.75 18.26 1.83
N THR A 60 -0.47 18.50 2.06
CA THR A 60 0.39 19.23 1.14
C THR A 60 0.45 18.47 -0.18
N ARG A 61 0.69 19.23 -1.25
CA ARG A 61 0.78 18.81 -2.66
C ARG A 61 2.04 17.95 -2.91
N ALA A 62 2.30 17.03 -1.99
CA ALA A 62 3.60 16.44 -1.73
C ALA A 62 3.65 15.03 -2.32
N THR A 63 4.58 14.86 -3.24
CA THR A 63 4.97 13.58 -3.78
C THR A 63 6.37 13.25 -3.28
N ILE A 64 6.60 11.99 -2.92
CA ILE A 64 7.92 11.51 -2.50
C ILE A 64 8.48 10.67 -3.64
N ALA A 65 9.73 10.93 -3.99
CA ALA A 65 10.51 10.08 -4.89
C ALA A 65 11.77 9.60 -4.18
N VAL A 66 12.10 8.32 -4.33
CA VAL A 66 13.33 7.71 -3.85
C VAL A 66 14.09 7.16 -5.05
N TYR A 67 15.31 7.63 -5.24
CA TYR A 67 16.21 7.16 -6.29
C TYR A 67 17.05 5.98 -5.79
N GLU A 68 17.48 5.13 -6.72
CA GLU A 68 18.44 4.07 -6.42
C GLU A 68 19.81 4.67 -6.04
N SER A 69 20.24 5.71 -6.75
CA SER A 69 21.52 6.40 -6.51
C SER A 69 21.35 7.79 -5.88
N ALA A 70 22.25 8.13 -4.96
CA ALA A 70 22.28 9.44 -4.31
C ALA A 70 22.67 10.56 -5.30
N ASP A 71 23.50 10.25 -6.29
CA ASP A 71 23.91 11.21 -7.32
C ASP A 71 22.70 11.62 -8.19
N ALA A 72 21.81 10.66 -8.50
CA ALA A 72 20.59 10.93 -9.27
C ALA A 72 19.67 11.90 -8.51
N ALA A 73 19.50 11.69 -7.21
CA ALA A 73 18.75 12.58 -6.34
C ALA A 73 19.38 13.99 -6.28
N HIS A 74 20.71 14.08 -6.19
CA HIS A 74 21.43 15.35 -6.18
C HIS A 74 21.27 16.12 -7.51
N ARG A 75 21.33 15.43 -8.65
CA ARG A 75 21.07 16.03 -9.98
C ARG A 75 19.65 16.55 -10.10
N ALA A 76 18.67 15.80 -9.59
CA ALA A 76 17.27 16.24 -9.58
C ALA A 76 17.08 17.48 -8.69
N LEU A 77 17.74 17.55 -7.52
CA LEU A 77 17.73 18.73 -6.65
C LEU A 77 18.35 19.95 -7.33
N ALA A 78 19.48 19.77 -8.01
CA ALA A 78 20.16 20.84 -8.73
C ALA A 78 19.34 21.36 -9.94
N ALA A 79 18.47 20.51 -10.51
CA ALA A 79 17.57 20.89 -11.59
C ALA A 79 16.24 21.51 -11.10
N SER A 80 16.04 21.64 -9.79
CA SER A 80 14.86 22.29 -9.22
C SER A 80 14.84 23.79 -9.55
N PRO A 81 13.69 24.38 -9.94
CA PRO A 81 12.38 23.75 -10.18
C PRO A 81 12.23 23.17 -11.59
N LEU A 82 11.59 22.00 -11.72
CA LEU A 82 11.32 21.36 -13.02
C LEU A 82 10.02 21.87 -13.63
N ARG A 83 10.04 22.18 -14.93
CA ARG A 83 8.85 22.55 -15.72
C ARG A 83 8.50 21.42 -16.67
N ILE A 84 7.30 20.87 -16.55
CA ILE A 84 6.85 19.70 -17.30
C ILE A 84 5.65 20.08 -18.14
N PRO A 85 5.70 20.01 -19.48
CA PRO A 85 4.57 20.35 -20.33
C PRO A 85 3.42 19.36 -20.14
N LEU A 86 2.22 19.89 -19.98
CA LEU A 86 0.97 19.16 -20.05
C LEU A 86 0.56 19.02 -21.52
N PRO A 87 0.13 17.83 -21.98
CA PRO A 87 -0.42 17.69 -23.32
C PRO A 87 -1.72 18.49 -23.38
N SER A 88 -1.69 19.62 -24.07
CA SER A 88 -2.93 20.30 -24.45
C SER A 88 -3.63 19.42 -25.48
N ILE A 89 -4.95 19.24 -25.33
CA ILE A 89 -5.77 18.45 -26.24
C ILE A 89 -5.85 19.11 -27.65
N SER A 90 -5.16 20.23 -27.86
CA SER A 90 -5.25 21.06 -29.07
C SER A 90 -4.07 20.89 -30.04
N ALA A 91 -3.08 20.03 -29.77
CA ALA A 91 -1.91 19.87 -30.65
C ALA A 91 -2.07 18.80 -31.75
N SER A 92 -3.30 18.49 -32.15
CA SER A 92 -3.60 17.71 -33.35
C SER A 92 -4.78 18.33 -34.10
N THR A 93 -4.56 19.49 -34.72
CA THR A 93 -5.07 19.89 -36.04
C THR A 93 -4.63 21.34 -36.27
N SER A 94 -3.60 21.50 -37.10
CA SER A 94 -3.29 22.77 -37.74
C SER A 94 -4.38 23.11 -38.76
N THR A 95 -5.34 23.96 -38.38
CA THR A 95 -6.05 24.84 -39.31
C THR A 95 -6.64 26.03 -38.56
N SER A 96 -6.24 27.22 -39.03
CA SER A 96 -6.63 28.55 -38.57
C SER A 96 -8.14 28.75 -38.59
N VAL A 97 -8.73 29.22 -37.49
CA VAL A 97 -9.87 30.15 -37.51
C VAL A 97 -9.93 30.95 -36.21
N THR A 98 -9.90 32.27 -36.38
CA THR A 98 -10.04 33.31 -35.37
C THR A 98 -11.49 33.43 -34.91
N HIS A 99 -11.79 33.18 -33.64
CA HIS A 99 -12.92 33.82 -32.94
C HIS A 99 -12.56 34.04 -31.47
N ALA A 100 -12.52 35.31 -31.09
CA ALA A 100 -12.38 35.76 -29.72
C ALA A 100 -13.72 35.59 -29.02
N ASP A 101 -13.72 34.95 -27.85
CA ASP A 101 -14.75 35.13 -26.84
C ASP A 101 -14.16 34.93 -25.44
N SER A 102 -14.56 35.84 -24.56
CA SER A 102 -14.02 36.09 -23.24
C SER A 102 -14.49 35.07 -22.21
N ASN A 103 -13.58 34.44 -21.47
CA ASN A 103 -13.88 33.94 -20.13
C ASN A 103 -12.62 33.89 -19.25
N SER A 104 -12.47 34.91 -18.41
CA SER A 104 -11.39 35.02 -17.43
C SER A 104 -11.63 34.08 -16.24
N ASN A 105 -11.02 32.90 -16.29
CA ASN A 105 -10.78 32.06 -15.11
C ASN A 105 -9.30 31.63 -15.10
N SER A 106 -8.51 32.48 -14.43
CA SER A 106 -7.15 32.30 -13.89
C SER A 106 -6.37 31.00 -14.23
N GLU A 107 -5.45 31.15 -15.19
CA GLU A 107 -4.03 30.78 -15.14
C GLU A 107 -3.63 29.44 -14.47
N SER A 108 -3.49 28.39 -15.29
CA SER A 108 -2.49 27.34 -15.11
C SER A 108 -2.04 26.91 -16.50
N GLU A 109 -1.23 27.76 -17.12
CA GLU A 109 -0.67 27.55 -18.45
C GLU A 109 0.06 26.22 -18.53
N GLY A 110 -0.48 25.26 -19.29
CA GLY A 110 0.21 24.19 -20.03
C GLY A 110 1.37 23.40 -19.40
N TYR A 111 1.70 23.59 -18.13
CA TYR A 111 2.93 23.12 -17.51
C TYR A 111 2.71 22.86 -16.02
N LEU A 112 3.30 21.78 -15.52
CA LEU A 112 3.44 21.50 -14.10
C LEU A 112 4.80 21.99 -13.64
N VAL A 113 4.82 22.84 -12.61
CA VAL A 113 6.05 23.24 -11.95
C VAL A 113 6.25 22.32 -10.74
N CYS A 114 7.38 21.64 -10.68
CA CYS A 114 7.77 20.75 -9.60
C CYS A 114 8.94 21.38 -8.84
N ASP A 115 8.70 21.81 -7.61
CA ASP A 115 9.74 22.22 -6.68
C ASP A 115 10.26 20.99 -5.93
N ILE A 116 11.55 20.73 -6.05
CA ILE A 116 12.23 19.57 -5.46
C ILE A 116 13.07 20.03 -4.27
N GLN A 117 12.82 19.39 -3.13
CA GLN A 117 13.51 19.64 -1.87
C GLN A 117 14.09 18.33 -1.33
N PRO A 118 15.18 18.37 -0.54
CA PRO A 118 15.69 17.17 0.12
C PRO A 118 14.63 16.58 1.06
N ALA A 119 14.46 15.26 1.05
CA ALA A 119 13.50 14.65 1.96
C ALA A 119 14.01 14.76 3.41
N ARG A 120 13.14 15.27 4.29
CA ARG A 120 13.44 15.38 5.73
C ARG A 120 13.38 14.01 6.42
N HIS A 121 12.71 13.03 5.82
CA HIS A 121 12.48 11.72 6.41
C HIS A 121 13.30 10.63 5.73
N ASN A 122 13.83 9.71 6.52
CA ASN A 122 14.60 8.57 6.03
C ASN A 122 13.66 7.39 5.75
N HIS A 123 13.17 7.31 4.51
CA HIS A 123 12.20 6.30 4.09
C HIS A 123 12.76 4.88 4.15
N HIS A 124 14.02 4.68 3.79
CA HIS A 124 14.67 3.37 3.84
C HIS A 124 14.73 2.82 5.27
N SER A 125 15.03 3.67 6.26
CA SER A 125 15.02 3.26 7.68
C SER A 125 13.61 3.06 8.23
N ALA A 126 12.60 3.77 7.72
CA ALA A 126 11.21 3.51 8.08
C ALA A 126 10.75 2.15 7.54
N MET A 127 11.06 1.85 6.27
CA MET A 127 10.79 0.55 5.66
C MET A 127 11.46 -0.59 6.45
N ARG A 128 12.75 -0.48 6.75
CA ARG A 128 13.50 -1.52 7.50
C ARG A 128 12.99 -1.78 8.92
N ARG A 129 12.28 -0.83 9.52
CA ARG A 129 11.65 -0.99 10.83
C ARG A 129 10.27 -1.63 10.75
N SER A 130 9.68 -1.71 9.56
CA SER A 130 8.40 -2.40 9.38
C SER A 130 8.57 -3.88 9.70
N PRO A 131 7.70 -4.48 10.54
CA PRO A 131 7.70 -5.92 10.80
C PRO A 131 7.57 -6.77 9.54
N PHE A 132 6.97 -6.21 8.49
CA PHE A 132 6.73 -6.86 7.21
C PHE A 132 7.86 -6.66 6.19
N HIS A 133 8.96 -6.00 6.57
CA HIS A 133 10.08 -5.75 5.66
C HIS A 133 11.22 -6.75 5.89
N GLY A 134 11.56 -7.50 4.83
CA GLY A 134 12.65 -8.48 4.82
C GLY A 134 12.15 -9.89 4.54
N PRO A 135 12.99 -10.92 4.75
CA PRO A 135 12.55 -12.30 4.60
C PRO A 135 11.44 -12.62 5.60
N PHE A 136 10.48 -13.45 5.18
CA PHE A 136 9.43 -13.94 6.06
C PHE A 136 10.06 -14.69 7.24
N ARG A 137 9.90 -14.16 8.44
CA ARG A 137 10.32 -14.82 9.68
C ARG A 137 9.13 -15.56 10.24
N VAL A 138 9.20 -16.88 10.26
CA VAL A 138 8.20 -17.71 10.91
C VAL A 138 8.31 -17.48 12.41
N ASP A 139 7.23 -17.01 13.04
CA ASP A 139 7.14 -16.94 14.48
C ASP A 139 6.95 -18.36 15.04
N ARG A 140 8.01 -18.91 15.63
CA ARG A 140 8.02 -20.27 16.18
C ARG A 140 7.34 -20.38 17.54
N ASP A 141 7.10 -19.24 18.18
CA ASP A 141 6.46 -19.19 19.49
C ASP A 141 4.94 -19.09 19.40
N SER A 142 4.42 -18.72 18.23
CA SER A 142 2.99 -18.74 17.94
C SER A 142 2.40 -20.14 18.13
N HIS A 143 1.26 -20.20 18.83
CA HIS A 143 0.48 -21.44 18.99
C HIS A 143 0.12 -22.08 17.65
N VAL A 144 -0.14 -21.26 16.62
CA VAL A 144 -0.43 -21.74 15.26
C VAL A 144 0.76 -22.49 14.68
N PHE A 145 1.98 -21.99 14.88
CA PHE A 145 3.18 -22.67 14.42
C PHE A 145 3.38 -24.01 15.14
N ARG A 146 3.19 -24.04 16.47
CA ARG A 146 3.36 -25.26 17.27
C ARG A 146 2.33 -26.34 16.88
N ASP A 147 1.08 -25.94 16.64
CA ASP A 147 0.00 -26.84 16.20
C ASP A 147 0.26 -27.40 14.79
N LEU A 148 0.69 -26.54 13.85
CA LEU A 148 1.08 -26.96 12.51
C LEU A 148 2.32 -27.85 12.52
N ALA A 149 3.33 -27.55 13.34
CA ALA A 149 4.54 -28.37 13.46
C ALA A 149 4.24 -29.74 14.08
N ALA A 150 3.34 -29.81 15.06
CA ALA A 150 2.91 -31.05 15.69
C ALA A 150 2.05 -31.93 14.78
N SER A 151 1.21 -31.32 13.94
CA SER A 151 0.33 -32.05 13.01
C SER A 151 1.05 -32.62 11.79
N GLY A 152 2.30 -32.21 11.53
CA GLY A 152 3.09 -32.70 10.40
C GLY A 152 2.60 -32.11 9.07
N VAL A 153 3.09 -30.91 8.72
CA VAL A 153 2.84 -30.28 7.41
C VAL A 153 3.59 -31.06 6.31
N PRO A 154 2.97 -31.38 5.16
CA PRO A 154 1.69 -30.87 4.66
C PRO A 154 0.48 -31.72 5.07
N VAL A 155 -0.49 -31.06 5.71
CA VAL A 155 -1.83 -31.62 5.95
C VAL A 155 -2.70 -31.23 4.76
N ALA A 156 -3.05 -32.20 3.91
CA ALA A 156 -3.82 -31.95 2.68
C ALA A 156 -5.12 -31.15 2.94
N ALA A 157 -5.78 -31.38 4.07
CA ALA A 157 -7.01 -30.69 4.46
C ALA A 157 -6.86 -29.19 4.80
N LEU A 158 -5.64 -28.71 5.10
CA LEU A 158 -5.37 -27.31 5.45
C LEU A 158 -4.82 -26.49 4.28
N ALA A 159 -4.22 -27.16 3.29
CA ALA A 159 -3.67 -26.53 2.09
C ALA A 159 -4.70 -26.34 0.97
N ASP A 160 -5.82 -27.07 1.03
CA ASP A 160 -6.92 -26.86 0.11
C ASP A 160 -7.68 -25.60 0.53
N VAL A 161 -7.42 -24.49 -0.19
CA VAL A 161 -8.44 -23.45 -0.38
C VAL A 161 -9.71 -24.21 -0.74
N SER A 162 -10.80 -23.99 0.00
CA SER A 162 -12.08 -24.68 -0.15
C SER A 162 -12.66 -24.47 -1.56
N MET A 163 -12.11 -25.15 -2.55
CA MET A 163 -12.56 -25.20 -3.92
C MET A 163 -13.40 -26.45 -4.16
N ALA A 164 -13.57 -27.29 -3.12
CA ALA A 164 -14.58 -28.33 -3.10
C ALA A 164 -15.96 -27.67 -3.26
N ARG A 165 -16.61 -27.92 -4.40
CA ARG A 165 -18.00 -27.53 -4.59
C ARG A 165 -18.82 -28.21 -3.50
N LYS A 166 -19.64 -27.43 -2.79
CA LYS A 166 -20.59 -27.95 -1.81
C LYS A 166 -21.56 -28.87 -2.55
N GLU A 167 -21.38 -30.18 -2.43
CA GLU A 167 -22.32 -31.14 -3.00
C GLU A 167 -23.66 -31.05 -2.27
N GLY A 168 -24.74 -31.19 -3.03
CA GLY A 168 -26.10 -31.20 -2.50
C GLY A 168 -26.33 -32.47 -1.70
N VAL A 169 -26.13 -32.40 -0.38
CA VAL A 169 -26.50 -33.49 0.53
C VAL A 169 -28.03 -33.59 0.62
N SER A 170 -28.57 -34.80 0.50
CA SER A 170 -30.02 -35.03 0.60
C SER A 170 -30.57 -34.68 1.99
N GLU A 171 -31.82 -34.25 2.05
CA GLU A 171 -32.50 -33.90 3.31
C GLU A 171 -32.60 -35.06 4.32
N ALA A 172 -32.58 -36.30 3.84
CA ALA A 172 -32.53 -37.48 4.70
C ALA A 172 -31.20 -37.58 5.45
N VAL A 173 -30.08 -37.35 4.73
CA VAL A 173 -28.74 -37.36 5.33
C VAL A 173 -28.56 -36.17 6.28
N ARG A 174 -29.03 -34.97 5.92
CA ARG A 174 -29.02 -33.80 6.82
C ARG A 174 -29.79 -34.05 8.11
N ARG A 175 -31.00 -34.64 8.03
CA ARG A 175 -31.79 -34.99 9.22
C ARG A 175 -31.11 -36.04 10.09
N ARG A 176 -30.47 -37.05 9.49
CA ARG A 176 -29.72 -38.07 10.22
C ARG A 176 -28.55 -37.44 11.00
N VAL A 177 -27.73 -36.64 10.33
CA VAL A 177 -26.59 -35.95 10.95
C VAL A 177 -27.05 -35.00 12.05
N ARG A 178 -28.14 -34.25 11.84
CA ARG A 178 -28.70 -33.36 12.86
C ARG A 178 -29.11 -34.13 14.13
N ARG A 179 -29.83 -35.24 13.98
CA ARG A 179 -30.26 -36.09 15.09
C ARG A 179 -29.08 -36.70 15.84
N GLU A 180 -28.03 -37.07 15.12
CA GLU A 180 -26.79 -37.59 15.73
C GLU A 180 -26.05 -36.50 16.50
N ASN A 181 -25.95 -35.29 15.97
CA ASN A 181 -25.37 -34.14 16.66
C ASN A 181 -26.18 -33.77 17.92
N GLU A 182 -27.51 -33.81 17.85
CA GLU A 182 -28.38 -33.60 19.02
C GLU A 182 -28.15 -34.68 20.09
N ARG A 183 -28.03 -35.94 19.69
CA ARG A 183 -27.72 -37.06 20.60
C ARG A 183 -26.36 -36.89 21.29
N LEU A 184 -25.38 -36.37 20.57
CA LEU A 184 -24.03 -36.12 21.09
C LEU A 184 -23.88 -34.77 21.81
N GLY A 185 -24.97 -34.00 21.98
CA GLY A 185 -24.93 -32.67 22.61
C GLY A 185 -24.29 -31.59 21.76
N ALA A 186 -23.88 -31.88 20.52
CA ALA A 186 -23.21 -30.98 19.58
C ALA A 186 -24.18 -30.04 18.83
N GLY A 187 -25.40 -29.85 19.32
CA GLY A 187 -26.43 -29.00 18.69
C GLY A 187 -26.20 -27.49 18.86
N SER A 188 -25.45 -27.07 19.88
CA SER A 188 -25.13 -25.66 20.13
C SER A 188 -23.78 -25.50 20.83
N LEU A 189 -22.90 -24.69 20.23
CA LEU A 189 -21.61 -24.33 20.83
C LEU A 189 -21.78 -23.58 22.16
N GLN A 190 -22.83 -22.77 22.28
CA GLN A 190 -23.13 -22.05 23.52
C GLN A 190 -23.55 -23.02 24.64
N ALA A 191 -24.29 -24.08 24.31
CA ALA A 191 -24.69 -25.10 25.28
C ALA A 191 -23.47 -25.86 25.81
N LEU A 192 -22.56 -26.29 24.91
CA LEU A 192 -21.30 -26.95 25.28
C LEU A 192 -20.40 -26.05 26.12
N TYR A 193 -20.31 -24.75 25.78
CA TYR A 193 -19.55 -23.78 26.57
C TYR A 193 -20.11 -23.62 27.99
N LEU A 194 -21.42 -23.45 28.12
CA LEU A 194 -22.08 -23.32 29.43
C LEU A 194 -21.95 -24.61 30.27
N GLU A 195 -22.01 -25.77 29.63
CA GLU A 195 -21.75 -27.06 30.28
C GLU A 195 -20.31 -27.17 30.80
N GLY A 196 -19.32 -26.80 29.98
CA GLY A 196 -17.91 -26.80 30.38
C GLY A 196 -17.61 -25.82 31.53
N MET A 197 -18.27 -24.65 31.54
CA MET A 197 -18.17 -23.69 32.65
C MET A 197 -18.74 -24.30 33.96
N ARG A 198 -19.90 -24.95 33.90
CA ARG A 198 -20.53 -25.62 35.06
C ARG A 198 -19.78 -26.86 35.55
N ALA A 199 -18.97 -27.49 34.70
CA ALA A 199 -18.09 -28.59 35.11
C ALA A 199 -16.89 -28.06 35.90
N ARG A 200 -16.28 -26.96 35.47
CA ARG A 200 -15.18 -26.30 36.19
C ARG A 200 -15.59 -25.77 37.58
N GLU A 201 -16.83 -25.32 37.73
CA GLU A 201 -17.39 -24.88 39.02
C GLU A 201 -17.71 -26.04 39.97
N ARG A 202 -17.82 -27.29 39.47
CA ARG A 202 -18.11 -28.47 40.28
C ARG A 202 -16.85 -29.22 40.74
N ASP A 203 -15.76 -29.07 40.01
CA ASP A 203 -14.47 -29.73 40.29
C ASP A 203 -13.48 -28.84 41.07
N GLY A 204 -13.89 -27.64 41.50
CA GLY A 204 -13.12 -26.73 42.36
C GLY A 204 -13.79 -26.50 43.70
#